data_AF-A0AAV2MRB2-F1
#
_entry.id   AF-A0AAV2MRB2-F1
#
_cell.length_a   1.000
_cell.length_b   1.000
_cell.length_c   1.000
_cell.angle_alpha   90.00
_cell.angle_beta   90.00
_cell.angle_gamma   90.00
#
_symmetry.space_group_name_H-M   'P 1'
#
loop_
_entity.id
_entity.type
_entity.pdbx_description
1 polymer ?
#
loop_
_entity_poly.entity_id
_entity_poly.type
_entity_poly.pdbx_seq_one_letter_code
_entity_poly.pdbx_strand_id
1 'polypeptide(L)'
;MHGGFHPKSSTLRLNVSRKEGGRGLVSVRATVQDETSKLHNNIMEKAKKDDILCECRRQWRDEEVLEVNPSWEDKPLHGMYHRSIAEVADLKKSYQWLERAGLQDSPEALIMAAQEQALSTRAIEAQIYHTRQDPRCRLFKGGLETIQHITAGCKMQDAGR
;
A
#
# COMPACT_ATOMS: atom_id res chain seq x y z
N MET A 1 -3.46 13.76 4.90
CA MET A 1 -3.56 13.63 3.42
C MET A 1 -4.93 14.14 3.02
N HIS A 2 -5.04 15.06 2.06
CA HIS A 2 -6.27 15.75 1.65
C HIS A 2 -7.30 14.78 1.02
N GLY A 3 -7.85 13.83 1.78
CA GLY A 3 -8.79 12.81 1.31
C GLY A 3 -8.17 11.69 0.46
N GLY A 4 -6.95 11.86 -0.07
CA GLY A 4 -6.30 10.90 -0.97
C GLY A 4 -5.76 9.60 -0.36
N PHE A 5 -5.91 9.39 0.95
CA PHE A 5 -5.51 8.14 1.61
C PHE A 5 -6.34 7.89 2.86
N HIS A 6 -6.81 6.66 3.01
CA HIS A 6 -7.57 6.26 4.19
C HIS A 6 -6.64 6.05 5.40
N PRO A 7 -6.94 6.57 6.60
CA PRO A 7 -6.03 6.51 7.75
C PRO A 7 -5.60 5.11 8.20
N LYS A 8 -6.39 4.08 7.86
CA LYS A 8 -6.14 2.67 8.20
C LYS A 8 -5.63 1.82 7.03
N SER A 9 -5.35 2.45 5.89
CA SER A 9 -4.77 1.80 4.71
C SER A 9 -3.27 1.54 4.91
N SER A 10 -2.71 0.60 4.16
CA SER A 10 -1.31 0.19 4.29
C SER A 10 -0.35 1.26 3.82
N THR A 11 0.48 1.78 4.74
CA THR A 11 1.53 2.75 4.43
C THR A 11 2.63 2.18 3.52
N LEU A 12 2.81 0.86 3.49
CA LEU A 12 3.80 0.20 2.65
C LEU A 12 3.48 0.32 1.16
N ARG A 13 2.19 0.48 0.78
CA ARG A 13 1.80 0.67 -0.62
C ARG A 13 2.04 2.09 -1.11
N LEU A 14 2.39 3.05 -0.23
CA LEU A 14 2.63 4.44 -0.64
C LEU A 14 3.74 4.52 -1.69
N ASN A 15 4.84 3.80 -1.47
CA ASN A 15 6.04 3.85 -2.32
C ASN A 15 6.08 2.76 -3.40
N VAL A 16 5.12 1.83 -3.40
CA VAL A 16 5.00 0.80 -4.44
C VAL A 16 4.49 1.44 -5.72
N SER A 17 4.91 0.92 -6.88
CA SER A 17 4.49 1.46 -8.18
C SER A 17 2.98 1.28 -8.40
N ARG A 18 2.33 2.23 -9.09
CA ARG A 18 0.88 2.13 -9.40
C ARG A 18 0.55 0.89 -10.24
N LYS A 19 1.48 0.44 -11.08
CA LYS A 19 1.38 -0.79 -11.92
C LYS A 19 1.27 -2.07 -11.11
N GLU A 20 1.82 -2.07 -9.90
CA GLU A 20 1.81 -3.19 -8.95
C GLU A 20 0.75 -3.00 -7.86
N GLY A 21 -0.15 -2.03 -8.05
CA GLY A 21 -1.17 -1.70 -7.07
C GLY A 21 -0.72 -0.73 -5.99
N GLY A 22 0.47 -0.14 -6.04
CA GLY A 22 0.86 0.89 -5.09
C GLY A 22 0.26 2.27 -5.36
N ARG A 23 0.70 3.29 -4.61
CA ARG A 23 0.31 4.69 -4.84
C ARG A 23 1.30 5.44 -5.72
N GLY A 24 2.51 4.92 -5.91
CA GLY A 24 3.55 5.50 -6.76
C GLY A 24 4.17 6.76 -6.20
N LEU A 25 4.09 6.99 -4.88
CA LEU A 25 4.78 8.11 -4.26
C LEU A 25 6.27 7.84 -4.21
N VAL A 26 7.05 8.89 -4.41
CA VAL A 26 8.49 8.82 -4.28
C VAL A 26 8.84 8.81 -2.79
N SER A 27 9.56 7.77 -2.36
CA SER A 27 10.07 7.70 -0.99
C SER A 27 11.14 8.76 -0.80
N VAL A 28 10.97 9.65 0.19
CA VAL A 28 11.99 10.65 0.57
C VAL A 28 13.33 9.98 0.83
N ARG A 29 13.31 8.82 1.50
CA ARG A 29 14.52 8.04 1.77
C ARG A 29 15.18 7.57 0.47
N ALA A 30 14.40 7.01 -0.46
CA ALA A 30 14.94 6.54 -1.73
C ALA A 30 15.51 7.71 -2.54
N THR A 31 14.87 8.89 -2.52
CA THR A 31 15.40 10.10 -3.15
C THR A 31 16.73 10.52 -2.51
N VAL A 32 16.81 10.56 -1.18
CA VAL A 32 18.07 10.93 -0.49
C VAL A 32 19.18 9.94 -0.80
N GLN A 33 18.88 8.64 -0.85
CA GLN A 33 19.85 7.60 -1.20
C GLN A 33 20.31 7.73 -2.66
N ASP A 34 19.38 7.96 -3.59
CA ASP A 34 19.68 8.17 -5.01
C ASP A 34 20.56 9.41 -5.23
N GLU A 35 20.21 10.54 -4.60
CA GLU A 35 21.00 11.77 -4.70
C GLU A 35 22.38 11.62 -4.02
N THR A 36 22.45 10.96 -2.86
CA THR A 36 23.73 10.62 -2.21
C THR A 36 24.60 9.76 -3.12
N SER A 37 24.01 8.77 -3.80
CA SER A 37 24.71 7.89 -4.75
C SER A 37 25.21 8.65 -5.97
N LYS A 38 24.41 9.55 -6.54
CA LYS A 38 24.81 10.40 -7.67
C LYS A 38 25.95 11.35 -7.29
N LEU A 39 25.86 11.99 -6.12
CA LEU A 39 26.92 12.84 -5.58
C LEU A 39 28.22 12.06 -5.38
N HIS A 40 28.12 10.88 -4.76
CA HIS A 40 29.25 9.97 -4.58
C HIS A 40 29.91 9.65 -5.92
N ASN A 41 29.14 9.18 -6.91
CA ASN A 41 29.65 8.87 -8.25
C ASN A 41 30.30 10.08 -8.93
N ASN A 42 29.73 11.28 -8.76
CA ASN A 42 30.31 12.51 -9.32
C ASN A 42 31.67 12.84 -8.68
N ILE A 43 31.77 12.72 -7.36
CA ILE A 43 33.01 12.94 -6.61
C ILE A 43 34.06 11.90 -7.02
N MET A 44 33.68 10.63 -7.15
CA MET A 44 34.57 9.55 -7.60
C MET A 44 35.17 9.81 -8.99
N GLU A 45 34.37 10.31 -9.92
CA GLU A 45 34.85 10.65 -11.27
C GLU A 45 35.77 11.88 -11.26
N LYS A 46 35.44 12.92 -10.50
CA LYS A 46 36.21 14.17 -10.47
C LYS A 46 37.48 14.09 -9.61
N ALA A 47 37.50 13.26 -8.58
CA ALA A 47 38.65 12.99 -7.72
C ALA A 47 39.89 12.47 -8.48
N LYS A 48 39.73 12.02 -9.74
CA LYS A 48 40.84 11.66 -10.63
C LYS A 48 41.67 12.87 -11.09
N LYS A 49 41.11 14.08 -11.00
CA LYS A 49 41.68 15.32 -11.56
C LYS A 49 41.78 16.47 -10.55
N ASP A 50 41.22 16.30 -9.36
CA ASP A 50 41.13 17.33 -8.32
C ASP A 50 41.62 16.77 -6.98
N ASP A 51 42.65 17.39 -6.42
CA ASP A 51 43.33 16.95 -5.21
C ASP A 51 42.45 17.03 -3.95
N ILE A 52 41.54 18.04 -3.89
CA ILE A 52 40.62 18.21 -2.75
C ILE A 52 39.60 17.08 -2.76
N LEU A 53 39.02 16.79 -3.93
CA LEU A 53 38.05 15.70 -4.07
C LEU A 53 38.70 14.32 -3.87
N CYS A 54 39.99 14.17 -4.18
CA CYS A 54 40.76 12.96 -3.89
C CYS A 54 40.85 12.67 -2.38
N GLU A 55 41.00 13.71 -1.56
CA GLU A 55 41.02 13.57 -0.09
C GLU A 55 39.61 13.34 0.47
N CYS A 56 38.58 14.02 -0.04
CA CYS A 56 37.19 13.74 0.32
C CYS A 56 36.81 12.27 0.09
N ARG A 57 37.27 11.68 -1.02
CA ARG A 57 37.08 10.26 -1.30
C ARG A 57 37.69 9.36 -0.22
N ARG A 58 38.86 9.71 0.33
CA ARG A 58 39.53 8.89 1.37
C ARG A 58 38.76 8.85 2.69
N GLN A 59 37.98 9.89 2.98
CA GLN A 59 37.26 10.03 4.25
C GLN A 59 35.83 9.49 4.20
N TRP A 60 35.31 9.18 3.01
CA TRP A 60 33.96 8.66 2.86
C TRP A 60 33.88 7.22 3.40
N ARG A 61 32.88 6.94 4.25
CA ARG A 61 32.52 5.57 4.66
C ARG A 61 31.18 5.20 4.05
N ASP A 62 31.10 4.01 3.47
CA ASP A 62 29.82 3.45 3.03
C ASP A 62 29.03 3.05 4.26
N GLU A 63 27.83 3.63 4.42
CA GLU A 63 26.84 3.16 5.38
C GLU A 63 25.90 2.21 4.64
N GLU A 64 26.08 0.90 4.85
CA GLU A 64 25.23 -0.12 4.27
C GLU A 64 23.91 -0.19 5.05
N VAL A 65 22.87 0.48 4.56
CA VAL A 65 21.53 0.41 5.14
C VAL A 65 20.78 -0.77 4.55
N LEU A 66 20.93 -1.95 5.17
CA LEU A 66 20.09 -3.11 4.88
C LEU A 66 18.71 -2.93 5.51
N GLU A 67 17.74 -2.47 4.74
CA GLU A 67 16.32 -2.47 5.15
C GLU A 67 15.59 -3.69 4.56
N VAL A 68 15.31 -4.67 5.41
CA VAL A 68 14.32 -5.72 5.12
C VAL A 68 12.95 -5.18 5.50
N ASN A 69 12.30 -4.46 4.59
CA ASN A 69 10.91 -4.06 4.79
C ASN A 69 9.99 -5.26 4.49
N PRO A 70 9.08 -5.64 5.40
CA PRO A 70 8.14 -6.72 5.15
C PRO A 70 7.25 -6.39 3.94
N SER A 71 6.98 -7.37 3.08
CA SER A 71 6.09 -7.15 1.93
C SER A 71 4.68 -6.82 2.41
N TRP A 72 4.05 -5.85 1.77
CA TRP A 72 2.65 -5.50 2.05
C TRP A 72 1.70 -6.64 1.64
N GLU A 73 2.12 -7.46 0.68
CA GLU A 73 1.39 -8.61 0.14
C GLU A 73 1.22 -9.71 1.19
N ASP A 74 2.16 -9.82 2.13
CA ASP A 74 2.14 -10.83 3.20
C ASP A 74 1.23 -10.42 4.37
N LYS A 75 0.79 -9.17 4.42
CA LYS A 75 -0.10 -8.72 5.49
C LYS A 75 -1.44 -9.45 5.41
N PRO A 76 -1.94 -10.06 6.50
CA PRO A 76 -3.15 -10.88 6.47
C PRO A 76 -4.36 -10.16 5.86
N LEU A 77 -4.60 -8.91 6.24
CA LEU A 77 -5.73 -8.11 5.75
C LEU A 77 -5.37 -7.30 4.49
N HIS A 78 -4.35 -6.44 4.55
CA HIS A 78 -4.04 -5.52 3.45
C HIS A 78 -3.57 -6.22 2.17
N GLY A 79 -2.94 -7.39 2.29
CA GLY A 79 -2.55 -8.21 1.14
C GLY A 79 -3.64 -9.18 0.66
N MET A 80 -4.76 -9.29 1.38
CA MET A 80 -5.80 -10.29 1.10
C MET A 80 -6.35 -10.17 -0.32
N TYR A 81 -6.72 -8.95 -0.73
CA TYR A 81 -7.23 -8.72 -2.08
C TYR A 81 -6.19 -9.10 -3.12
N HIS A 82 -4.94 -8.65 -2.97
CA HIS A 82 -3.85 -8.96 -3.89
C HIS A 82 -3.67 -10.48 -4.06
N ARG A 83 -3.57 -11.22 -2.96
CA ARG A 83 -3.44 -12.69 -2.99
C ARG A 83 -4.66 -13.34 -3.67
N SER A 84 -5.87 -12.89 -3.37
CA SER A 84 -7.09 -13.44 -3.97
C SER A 84 -7.17 -13.21 -5.49
N ILE A 85 -6.77 -12.04 -6.00
CA ILE A 85 -6.84 -11.76 -7.43
C ILE A 85 -5.66 -12.37 -8.21
N ALA A 86 -4.51 -12.58 -7.56
CA ALA A 86 -3.37 -13.27 -8.17
C ALA A 86 -3.71 -14.70 -8.61
N GLU A 87 -4.66 -15.35 -7.93
CA GLU A 87 -5.12 -16.70 -8.26
C GLU A 87 -6.05 -16.76 -9.47
N VAL A 88 -6.75 -15.65 -9.80
CA VAL A 88 -7.87 -15.67 -10.76
C VAL A 88 -7.75 -14.67 -11.91
N ALA A 89 -6.81 -13.72 -11.85
CA ALA A 89 -6.70 -12.63 -12.80
C ALA A 89 -5.24 -12.18 -13.02
N ASP A 90 -5.02 -11.51 -14.15
CA ASP A 90 -3.75 -10.80 -14.42
C ASP A 90 -3.65 -9.58 -13.49
N LEU A 91 -2.64 -9.58 -12.61
CA LEU A 91 -2.42 -8.51 -11.63
C LEU A 91 -2.19 -7.15 -12.28
N LYS A 92 -1.41 -7.09 -13.36
CA LYS A 92 -1.09 -5.82 -14.04
C LYS A 92 -2.35 -5.22 -14.65
N LYS A 93 -3.20 -6.04 -15.27
CA LYS A 93 -4.50 -5.59 -15.80
C LYS A 93 -5.45 -5.20 -14.67
N SER A 94 -5.44 -5.94 -13.57
CA SER A 94 -6.31 -5.67 -12.40
C SER A 94 -6.00 -4.32 -11.74
N TYR A 95 -4.74 -3.86 -11.76
CA TYR A 95 -4.35 -2.56 -11.20
C TYR A 95 -4.30 -1.42 -12.23
N GLN A 96 -4.55 -1.69 -13.51
CA GLN A 96 -4.45 -0.70 -14.58
C GLN A 96 -5.34 0.54 -14.37
N TRP A 97 -6.44 0.40 -13.63
CA TRP A 97 -7.33 1.51 -13.29
C TRP A 97 -6.61 2.61 -12.50
N LEU A 98 -5.57 2.28 -11.71
CA LEU A 98 -4.76 3.28 -11.01
C LEU A 98 -4.03 4.21 -11.99
N GLU A 99 -3.69 3.78 -13.19
CA GLU A 99 -3.02 4.67 -14.16
C GLU A 99 -4.00 5.34 -15.13
N ARG A 100 -5.12 4.68 -15.44
CA ARG A 100 -5.95 5.04 -16.60
C ARG A 100 -7.34 5.55 -16.28
N ALA A 101 -7.87 5.31 -15.08
CA ALA A 101 -9.27 5.62 -14.78
C ALA A 101 -9.51 7.13 -14.55
N GLY A 102 -8.46 7.93 -14.33
CA GLY A 102 -8.59 9.38 -14.10
C GLY A 102 -9.41 9.73 -12.85
N LEU A 103 -9.40 8.86 -11.84
CA LEU A 103 -10.15 9.06 -10.60
C LEU A 103 -9.53 10.19 -9.78
N GLN A 104 -10.40 10.95 -9.11
CA GLN A 104 -9.96 11.89 -8.08
C GLN A 104 -9.42 11.13 -6.86
N ASP A 105 -8.59 11.81 -6.08
CA ASP A 105 -7.89 11.27 -4.91
C ASP A 105 -8.80 10.55 -3.91
N SER A 106 -9.95 11.15 -3.59
CA SER A 106 -10.87 10.61 -2.57
C SER A 106 -11.57 9.31 -3.03
N PRO A 107 -12.19 9.25 -4.23
CA PRO A 107 -12.70 7.99 -4.77
C PRO A 107 -11.65 6.88 -4.89
N GLU A 108 -10.44 7.18 -5.38
CA GLU A 108 -9.35 6.20 -5.43
C GLU A 108 -9.01 5.68 -4.04
N ALA A 109 -8.87 6.57 -3.06
CA ALA A 109 -8.57 6.21 -1.68
C ALA A 109 -9.65 5.31 -1.07
N LEU A 110 -10.92 5.56 -1.39
CA LEU A 110 -12.03 4.73 -0.92
C LEU A 110 -11.97 3.32 -1.51
N ILE A 111 -11.73 3.19 -2.82
CA ILE A 111 -11.59 1.88 -3.49
C ILE A 111 -10.41 1.11 -2.91
N MET A 112 -9.27 1.78 -2.72
CA MET A 112 -8.07 1.18 -2.12
C MET A 112 -8.34 0.72 -0.68
N ALA A 113 -9.03 1.54 0.12
CA ALA A 113 -9.40 1.17 1.49
C ALA A 113 -10.34 -0.05 1.52
N ALA A 114 -11.25 -0.17 0.57
CA ALA A 114 -12.12 -1.33 0.44
C ALA A 114 -11.31 -2.61 0.10
N GLN A 115 -10.42 -2.53 -0.89
CA GLN A 115 -9.53 -3.64 -1.29
C GLN A 115 -8.63 -4.10 -0.12
N GLU A 116 -8.14 -3.16 0.67
CA GLU A 116 -7.23 -3.44 1.78
C GLU A 116 -7.91 -3.84 3.09
N GLN A 117 -9.24 -4.06 3.09
CA GLN A 117 -10.04 -4.32 4.29
C GLN A 117 -9.86 -3.25 5.38
N ALA A 118 -9.64 -1.99 4.98
CA ALA A 118 -9.40 -0.87 5.90
C ALA A 118 -10.68 -0.12 6.31
N LEU A 119 -11.81 -0.40 5.65
CA LEU A 119 -13.11 0.17 5.98
C LEU A 119 -13.71 -0.48 7.24
N SER A 120 -14.45 0.30 8.03
CA SER A 120 -15.10 -0.19 9.25
C SER A 120 -16.29 -1.09 8.90
N THR A 121 -16.06 -2.39 8.95
CA THR A 121 -17.10 -3.42 8.90
C THR A 121 -17.25 -4.05 10.28
N ARG A 122 -18.38 -4.69 10.58
CA ARG A 122 -18.51 -5.37 11.89
C ARG A 122 -17.46 -6.45 12.12
N ALA A 123 -16.98 -7.14 11.07
CA ALA A 123 -15.89 -8.08 11.21
C ALA A 123 -14.61 -7.38 11.69
N ILE A 124 -14.24 -6.25 11.08
CA ILE A 124 -13.07 -5.46 11.49
C ILE A 124 -13.25 -4.88 12.90
N GLU A 125 -14.42 -4.31 13.22
CA GLU A 125 -14.71 -3.76 14.54
C GLU A 125 -14.57 -4.82 15.65
N ALA A 126 -14.99 -6.05 15.39
CA ALA A 126 -14.95 -7.12 16.38
C ALA A 126 -13.58 -7.81 16.47
N GLN A 127 -12.99 -8.14 15.32
CA GLN A 127 -11.77 -8.96 15.26
C GLN A 127 -10.49 -8.16 15.40
N ILE A 128 -10.49 -6.87 15.01
CA ILE A 128 -9.28 -6.03 14.96
C ILE A 128 -9.35 -4.91 15.99
N TYR A 129 -10.45 -4.16 16.02
CA TYR A 129 -10.57 -3.03 16.94
C TYR A 129 -11.07 -3.44 18.32
N HIS A 130 -11.67 -4.62 18.44
CA HIS A 130 -12.30 -5.12 19.66
C HIS A 130 -13.31 -4.13 20.28
N THR A 131 -13.93 -3.27 19.45
CA THR A 131 -14.94 -2.28 19.87
C THR A 131 -16.36 -2.83 19.78
N ARG A 132 -16.51 -4.03 19.21
CA ARG A 132 -17.78 -4.74 19.03
C ARG A 132 -17.59 -6.22 19.35
N GLN A 133 -18.63 -6.89 19.85
CA GLN A 133 -18.57 -8.34 20.09
C GLN A 133 -19.11 -9.16 18.90
N ASP A 134 -20.20 -8.71 18.29
CA ASP A 134 -20.87 -9.45 17.21
C ASP A 134 -20.35 -9.03 15.82
N PRO A 135 -19.60 -9.89 15.10
CA PRO A 135 -19.08 -9.59 13.77
C PRO A 135 -20.10 -9.81 12.64
N ARG A 136 -21.32 -10.28 12.94
CA ARG A 136 -22.29 -10.71 11.93
C ARG A 136 -22.87 -9.53 11.15
N CYS A 137 -23.13 -9.80 9.86
CA CYS A 137 -23.72 -8.89 8.91
C CYS A 137 -24.98 -8.20 9.44
N ARG A 138 -25.04 -6.88 9.27
CA ARG A 138 -26.19 -6.04 9.67
C ARG A 138 -27.48 -6.42 8.98
N LEU A 139 -27.39 -6.89 7.74
CA LEU A 139 -28.52 -7.23 6.87
C LEU A 139 -28.90 -8.71 7.02
N PHE A 140 -27.98 -9.62 6.71
CA PHE A 140 -28.24 -11.06 6.70
C PHE A 140 -28.18 -11.75 8.07
N LYS A 141 -27.46 -11.17 9.04
CA LYS A 141 -27.25 -11.69 10.41
C LYS A 141 -26.67 -13.11 10.55
N GLY A 142 -26.39 -13.83 9.46
CA GLY A 142 -25.85 -15.20 9.51
C GLY A 142 -24.32 -15.32 9.31
N GLY A 143 -23.71 -14.48 8.46
CA GLY A 143 -22.28 -14.51 8.14
C GLY A 143 -21.51 -13.30 8.67
N LEU A 144 -20.17 -13.34 8.62
CA LEU A 144 -19.31 -12.20 8.96
C LEU A 144 -19.55 -11.03 8.00
N GLU A 145 -19.62 -9.81 8.53
CA GLU A 145 -19.68 -8.62 7.71
C GLU A 145 -18.28 -8.24 7.23
N THR A 146 -17.85 -8.73 6.06
CA THR A 146 -16.62 -8.30 5.40
C THR A 146 -16.93 -7.43 4.17
N ILE A 147 -15.93 -6.72 3.65
CA ILE A 147 -16.13 -5.97 2.39
C ILE A 147 -16.49 -6.91 1.25
N GLN A 148 -15.83 -8.07 1.15
CA GLN A 148 -16.15 -9.08 0.14
C GLN A 148 -17.58 -9.60 0.27
N HIS A 149 -18.07 -9.81 1.50
CA HIS A 149 -19.46 -10.21 1.72
C HIS A 149 -20.45 -9.15 1.22
N ILE A 150 -20.18 -7.88 1.47
CA ILE A 150 -21.04 -6.78 1.03
C ILE A 150 -21.01 -6.65 -0.49
N THR A 151 -19.82 -6.65 -1.11
CA THR A 151 -19.67 -6.46 -2.56
C THR A 151 -20.13 -7.65 -3.38
N ALA A 152 -20.10 -8.87 -2.83
CA ALA A 152 -20.63 -10.08 -3.47
C ALA A 152 -22.18 -10.14 -3.50
N GLY A 153 -22.87 -9.12 -2.99
CA GLY A 153 -24.32 -9.08 -2.94
C GLY A 153 -24.85 -9.84 -1.72
N CYS A 154 -24.73 -9.21 -0.54
CA CYS A 154 -25.34 -9.72 0.69
C CYS A 154 -26.82 -10.05 0.47
N LYS A 155 -27.23 -11.29 0.80
CA LYS A 155 -28.63 -11.70 0.77
C LYS A 155 -29.40 -10.91 1.83
N MET A 156 -30.34 -10.07 1.42
CA MET A 156 -31.29 -9.50 2.37
C MET A 156 -32.18 -10.65 2.85
N GLN A 157 -32.36 -10.77 4.16
CA GLN A 157 -33.47 -11.57 4.64
C GLN A 157 -34.74 -10.82 4.23
N ASP A 158 -35.64 -11.47 3.49
CA ASP A 158 -37.03 -11.01 3.41
C ASP A 158 -37.53 -10.98 4.85
N ALA A 159 -37.57 -9.78 5.44
CA ALA A 159 -38.31 -9.56 6.66
C ALA A 159 -39.76 -9.86 6.30
N GLY A 160 -40.23 -11.05 6.70
CA GLY A 160 -41.58 -11.52 6.44
C GLY A 160 -42.58 -10.39 6.65
N ARG A 161 -43.27 -10.04 5.57
CA ARG A 161 -44.46 -9.20 5.59
C ARG A 161 -45.65 -10.07 5.99
#